data_AF-A0A1M2VR59-F1
#
_entry.id   AF-A0A1M2VR59-F1
#
_cell.length_a   1.000
_cell.length_b   1.000
_cell.length_c   1.000
_cell.angle_alpha   90.00
_cell.angle_beta   90.00
_cell.angle_gamma   90.00
#
_symmetry.space_group_name_H-M   'P 1'
#
loop_
_entity.id
_entity.type
_entity.pdbx_description
1 polymer ?
#
loop_
_entity_poly.entity_id
_entity_poly.type
_entity_poly.pdbx_seq_one_letter_code
_entity_poly.pdbx_strand_id
1 'polypeptide(L)' 'MASQILPLELIDRCIGSRIWVIMKSEREFTGTLLGFDDFVNMVLEDVTE' A
#
# COMPACT_ATOMS: atom_id res chain seq x y z
N MET A 1 22.56 -13.56 4.36
CA MET A 1 21.27 -14.18 4.01
C MET A 1 20.26 -13.05 3.93
N ALA A 2 19.79 -12.70 2.73
CA ALA A 2 18.72 -11.72 2.61
C ALA A 2 17.46 -12.36 3.22
N SER A 3 16.99 -11.85 4.35
CA SER A 3 15.69 -12.22 4.90
C SER A 3 14.64 -11.92 3.84
N GLN A 4 14.01 -12.95 3.28
CA GLN A 4 12.85 -12.75 2.41
C GLN A 4 11.75 -12.14 3.27
N ILE A 5 11.44 -10.87 3.02
CA ILE A 5 10.31 -10.19 3.63
C ILE A 5 9.05 -10.68 2.91
N LEU A 6 8.05 -11.10 3.66
CA LEU A 6 6.77 -11.50 3.08
C LEU A 6 6.06 -10.27 2.48
N PRO A 7 5.36 -10.40 1.34
CA PRO A 7 4.69 -9.24 0.72
C PRO A 7 3.74 -8.49 1.67
N LEU A 8 3.00 -9.21 2.52
CA LEU A 8 2.10 -8.60 3.50
C LEU A 8 2.87 -7.85 4.59
N GLU A 9 4.02 -8.38 5.02
CA GLU A 9 4.89 -7.71 6.00
C GLU A 9 5.50 -6.42 5.41
N LEU A 10 5.79 -6.41 4.11
CA LEU A 10 6.25 -5.20 3.44
C LEU A 10 5.16 -4.12 3.43
N ILE A 11 3.90 -4.48 3.16
CA ILE A 11 2.77 -3.55 3.17
C ILE A 11 2.51 -3.02 4.58
N ASP A 12 2.59 -3.89 5.60
CA ASP A 12 2.46 -3.50 7.01
C ASP A 12 3.49 -2.44 7.42
N ARG A 13 4.75 -2.62 7.00
CA ARG A 13 5.82 -1.62 7.21
C ARG A 13 5.58 -0.28 6.50
N CYS A 14 4.68 -0.24 5.51
CA CYS A 14 4.32 0.99 4.80
C CYS A 14 3.15 1.75 5.44
N ILE A 15 2.50 1.22 6.49
CA ILE A 15 1.44 1.94 7.21
C ILE A 15 2.00 3.24 7.79
N GLY A 16 1.25 4.33 7.62
CA GLY A 16 1.64 5.70 7.96
C GLY A 16 2.58 6.38 6.96
N SER A 17 3.01 5.67 5.92
CA SER A 17 3.83 6.24 4.84
C SER A 17 2.98 6.60 3.62
N ARG A 18 3.43 7.60 2.85
CA ARG A 18 2.85 7.90 1.53
C ARG A 18 3.25 6.81 0.54
N ILE A 19 2.26 6.18 -0.08
CA ILE A 19 2.42 5.15 -1.10
C ILE A 19 1.85 5.61 -2.44
N TRP A 20 2.27 4.94 -3.51
CA TRP A 20 1.73 5.09 -4.85
C TRP A 20 1.16 3.74 -5.29
N VAL A 21 -0.14 3.71 -5.56
CA VAL A 21 -0.90 2.53 -5.95
C VAL A 21 -1.20 2.62 -7.43
N ILE A 22 -0.76 1.63 -8.19
CA ILE A 22 -1.02 1.51 -9.63
C ILE A 22 -2.04 0.40 -9.85
N MET A 23 -3.22 0.77 -10.33
CA MET A 23 -4.30 -0.17 -10.60
C MET A 23 -4.18 -0.75 -12.01
N LYS A 24 -4.74 -1.95 -12.21
CA LYS A 24 -4.80 -2.60 -13.54
C LYS A 24 -5.57 -1.80 -14.59
N SER A 25 -6.43 -0.88 -14.17
CA SER A 25 -7.22 -0.02 -15.05
C SER A 25 -6.50 1.26 -15.46
N GLU A 26 -5.16 1.30 -15.37
CA GLU A 26 -4.32 2.49 -15.62
C GLU A 26 -4.70 3.71 -14.75
N ARG A 27 -5.35 3.45 -13.61
CA ARG A 27 -5.63 4.46 -12.60
C ARG A 27 -4.54 4.40 -11.56
N GLU A 28 -4.08 5.56 -11.14
CA GLU A 28 -3.03 5.68 -10.15
C GLU A 28 -3.56 6.45 -8.95
N PHE A 29 -3.05 6.16 -7.78
CA PHE A 29 -3.41 6.90 -6.57
C PHE A 29 -2.17 7.11 -5.73
N THR A 30 -1.98 8.31 -5.22
CA THR A 30 -0.99 8.60 -4.20
C THR A 30 -1.70 9.00 -2.92
N GLY A 31 -1.25 8.50 -1.77
CA GLY A 31 -1.90 8.76 -0.49
C GLY A 31 -1.17 8.09 0.67
N THR A 32 -1.51 8.46 1.89
CA THR A 32 -0.93 7.86 3.11
C THR A 32 -1.66 6.58 3.45
N LEU A 33 -0.96 5.45 3.56
CA LEU A 33 -1.58 4.16 3.91
C LEU A 33 -1.99 4.15 5.38
N LEU A 34 -3.29 4.06 5.67
CA LEU A 34 -3.80 3.93 7.04
C LEU A 34 -3.87 2.47 7.50
N GLY A 35 -4.09 1.55 6.56
CA GLY A 35 -4.18 0.12 6.84
C GLY A 35 -4.68 -0.67 5.64
N PHE A 36 -4.68 -1.99 5.77
CA PHE A 36 -5.15 -2.94 4.76
C PHE A 36 -5.74 -4.19 5.42
N ASP A 37 -6.45 -5.01 4.66
CA ASP A 37 -6.98 -6.31 5.10
C ASP A 37 -6.28 -7.51 4.42
N ASP A 38 -6.68 -8.74 4.77
CA ASP A 38 -6.11 -9.97 4.20
C ASP A 38 -6.30 -10.09 2.67
N PHE A 39 -7.22 -9.33 2.08
CA PHE A 39 -7.48 -9.26 0.65
C PHE A 39 -6.73 -8.11 -0.04
N VAL A 40 -5.91 -7.36 0.71
CA VAL A 40 -5.15 -6.19 0.23
C VAL A 40 -6.07 -5.04 -0.21
N ASN A 41 -7.27 -4.95 0.36
CA ASN A 41 -8.05 -3.72 0.27
C ASN A 41 -7.36 -2.66 1.13
N MET A 42 -7.00 -1.52 0.55
CA MET A 42 -6.22 -0.47 1.23
C MET A 42 -7.09 0.74 1.58
N VAL A 43 -6.89 1.27 2.78
CA VAL A 43 -7.46 2.57 3.21
C VAL A 43 -6.37 3.62 3.11
N LEU A 44 -6.62 4.67 2.33
CA LEU A 44 -5.68 5.76 2.10
C LEU A 44 -6.26 7.11 2.59
N GLU A 45 -5.40 7.95 3.16
CA GLU A 45 -5.69 9.34 3.52
C GLU A 45 -4.98 10.32 2.56
N ASP A 46 -5.54 11.54 2.41
CA ASP A 46 -5.01 12.60 1.55
C ASP A 46 -4.73 12.16 0.10
N VAL A 47 -5.69 11.43 -0.48
CA VAL A 47 -5.54 10.78 -1.79
C VAL A 47 -5.55 11.78 -2.94
N THR A 48 -4.61 11.61 -3.89
CA THR A 48 -4.60 12.23 -5.21
C THR A 48 -4.63 11.15 -6.29
N GLU A 49 -5.54 11.25 -7.26
CA GLU A 49 -5.69 10.35 -8.43
C GLU A 49 -4.78 10.79 -9.59
#